data_AF-A0A2S6GEF7-F1
#
_entry.id   AF-A0A2S6GEF7-F1
#
_cell.length_a   1.000
_cell.length_b   1.000
_cell.length_c   1.000
_cell.angle_alpha   90.00
_cell.angle_beta   90.00
_cell.angle_gamma   90.00
#
_symmetry.space_group_name_H-M   'P 1'
#
loop_
_entity.id
_entity.type
_entity.pdbx_description
1 polymer ?
#
loop_
_entity_poly.entity_id
_entity_poly.type
_entity_poly.pdbx_seq_one_letter_code
_entity_poly.pdbx_strand_id
1 'polypeptide(L)'
;MLWAGPVISRTRRAGVDELDVTAAGLWAVFDHRILARYGDWAFTDPRADLVLTYRSLPGVALDIVRAALTRPYGELPLLLPRLDNSGDEDRTYFGHELATVGERLGQLTRSENGPDLHFLPRYRADRAGVEWVMRVGTPTLAQSGELWHVDHGRQLVAYGWDEDGSAMADAVTVPGDGVERGRLIGRASNDALPRAGWPALDAVITSHTSEKRPAVLAAHARGYLDVMRTGVTRDSATVRTDTDPRLGRYLVGDHIVLTPRPDRLTLAGQRRRRITAITYRGSSPHTVDLTLAPVPAVS
;
A
#
# COMPACT_ATOMS: atom_id res chain seq x y z
N MET A 1 -9.13 6.01 18.07
CA MET A 1 -7.94 6.82 17.76
C MET A 1 -7.56 6.52 16.32
N LEU A 2 -7.24 7.53 15.51
CA LEU A 2 -6.95 7.36 14.07
C LEU A 2 -5.48 7.57 13.74
N TRP A 3 -4.82 8.49 14.43
CA TRP A 3 -3.41 8.83 14.21
C TRP A 3 -2.66 8.88 15.54
N ALA A 4 -1.44 8.35 15.53
CA ALA A 4 -0.45 8.51 16.61
C ALA A 4 0.94 8.17 16.08
N GLY A 5 1.95 8.89 16.57
CA GLY A 5 3.36 8.62 16.29
C GLY A 5 4.26 9.81 16.63
N PRO A 6 5.53 9.77 16.20
CA PRO A 6 6.53 10.75 16.61
C PRO A 6 6.28 12.12 15.99
N VAL A 7 6.64 13.18 16.73
CA VAL A 7 6.79 14.53 16.19
C VAL A 7 8.03 14.54 15.29
N ILE A 8 7.86 14.92 14.04
CA ILE A 8 8.91 14.98 13.01
C ILE A 8 9.48 16.38 12.88
N SER A 9 8.63 17.41 12.97
CA SER A 9 9.08 18.79 12.90
C SER A 9 8.24 19.73 13.76
N ARG A 10 8.87 20.84 14.14
CA ARG A 10 8.24 21.98 14.81
C ARG A 10 8.70 23.24 14.11
N THR A 11 7.77 24.02 13.59
CA THR A 11 8.08 25.25 12.86
C THR A 11 7.35 26.40 13.54
N ARG A 12 8.13 27.38 14.03
CA ARG A 12 7.60 28.67 14.47
C ARG A 12 7.96 29.69 13.42
N ARG A 13 6.96 30.31 12.79
CA ARG A 13 7.21 31.39 11.83
C ARG A 13 7.51 32.69 12.59
N ALA A 14 8.49 33.47 12.11
CA ALA A 14 8.82 34.75 12.72
C ALA A 14 7.64 35.74 12.55
N GLY A 15 7.35 36.53 13.58
CA GLY A 15 6.28 37.54 13.55
C GLY A 15 4.86 37.00 13.78
N VAL A 16 4.68 35.70 14.03
CA VAL A 16 3.40 35.11 14.46
C VAL A 16 3.58 34.29 15.74
N ASP A 17 2.56 34.28 16.59
CA ASP A 17 2.52 33.45 17.81
C ASP A 17 1.85 32.10 17.52
N GLU A 18 2.32 31.43 16.46
CA GLU A 18 1.80 30.13 16.01
C GLU A 18 2.95 29.13 15.91
N LEU A 19 2.71 27.90 16.36
CA LEU A 19 3.63 26.78 16.28
C LEU A 19 2.99 25.66 15.45
N ASP A 20 3.56 25.41 14.29
CA ASP A 20 3.22 24.25 13.46
C ASP A 20 3.96 23.02 14.01
N VAL A 21 3.22 21.95 14.31
CA VAL A 21 3.79 20.66 14.72
C VAL A 21 3.41 19.60 13.70
N THR A 22 4.40 18.98 13.07
CA THR A 22 4.18 17.84 12.17
C THR A 22 4.53 16.56 12.89
N ALA A 23 3.64 15.57 12.80
CA ALA A 23 3.87 14.22 13.29
C ALA A 23 3.58 13.20 12.19
N ALA A 24 4.17 12.01 12.31
CA ALA A 24 3.95 10.91 11.37
C ALA A 24 3.45 9.67 12.11
N GLY A 25 2.95 8.69 11.36
CA GLY A 25 2.60 7.37 11.91
C GLY A 25 3.84 6.54 12.27
N LEU A 26 3.63 5.33 12.81
CA LEU A 26 4.72 4.45 13.23
C LEU A 26 5.71 4.11 12.09
N TRP A 27 5.24 4.12 10.83
CA TRP A 27 6.08 3.85 9.67
C TRP A 27 7.34 4.74 9.63
N ALA A 28 7.23 6.02 10.03
CA ALA A 28 8.37 6.93 10.06
C ALA A 28 9.51 6.45 10.98
N VAL A 29 9.21 5.65 12.02
CA VAL A 29 10.25 5.04 12.85
C VAL A 29 11.01 3.97 12.06
N PHE A 30 10.32 3.19 11.22
CA PHE A 30 10.93 2.16 10.38
C PHE A 30 11.74 2.74 9.22
N ASP A 31 11.38 3.94 8.74
CA ASP A 31 12.20 4.66 7.75
C ASP A 31 13.59 5.03 8.27
N HIS A 32 13.80 5.02 9.59
CA HIS A 32 15.10 5.32 10.22
C HIS A 32 15.81 4.11 10.81
N ARG A 33 15.18 2.92 10.80
CA ARG A 33 15.79 1.69 11.35
C ARG A 33 16.45 0.91 10.23
N ILE A 34 17.73 0.61 10.36
CA ILE A 34 18.44 -0.28 9.43
C ILE A 34 17.92 -1.72 9.64
N LEU A 35 17.64 -2.42 8.54
CA LEU A 35 17.31 -3.84 8.56
C LEU A 35 18.59 -4.68 8.57
N ALA A 36 18.97 -5.16 9.74
CA ALA A 36 20.04 -6.11 9.93
C ALA A 36 19.84 -6.88 11.23
N ARG A 37 20.53 -8.02 11.38
CA ARG A 37 20.73 -8.67 12.68
C ARG A 37 21.87 -7.98 13.42
N TYR A 38 21.59 -7.60 14.67
CA TYR A 38 22.55 -6.90 15.53
C TYR A 38 23.26 -7.88 16.47
N GLY A 39 24.55 -7.65 16.71
CA GLY A 39 25.40 -8.37 17.65
C GLY A 39 26.85 -7.86 17.57
N ASP A 40 27.79 -8.60 18.15
CA ASP A 40 29.21 -8.26 18.16
C ASP A 40 29.89 -8.61 16.82
N TRP A 41 29.36 -8.08 15.73
CA TRP A 41 29.87 -8.26 14.36
C TRP A 41 29.62 -7.01 13.50
N ALA A 42 30.41 -6.85 12.45
CA ALA A 42 30.22 -5.79 11.46
C ALA A 42 29.03 -6.09 10.55
N PHE A 43 28.43 -5.07 9.94
CA PHE A 43 27.33 -5.27 8.98
C PHE A 43 27.76 -5.98 7.69
N THR A 44 29.05 -6.08 7.41
CA THR A 44 29.61 -6.87 6.31
C THR A 44 29.75 -8.37 6.63
N ASP A 45 29.56 -8.75 7.90
CA ASP A 45 29.58 -10.15 8.32
C ASP A 45 28.24 -10.82 7.93
N PRO A 46 28.25 -12.03 7.34
CA PRO A 46 27.01 -12.75 7.00
C PRO A 46 26.04 -12.96 8.17
N ARG A 47 26.52 -12.90 9.42
CA ARG A 47 25.66 -12.97 10.61
C ARG A 47 24.74 -11.76 10.76
N ALA A 48 25.06 -10.63 10.12
CA ALA A 48 24.21 -9.46 10.05
C ALA A 48 23.03 -9.62 9.08
N ASP A 49 23.05 -10.61 8.21
CA ASP A 49 22.02 -10.81 7.20
C ASP A 49 20.73 -11.37 7.81
N LEU A 50 19.58 -10.94 7.28
CA LEU A 50 18.29 -11.54 7.56
C LEU A 50 17.95 -12.51 6.42
N VAL A 51 18.14 -13.80 6.68
CA VAL A 51 17.83 -14.89 5.75
C VAL A 51 16.47 -15.48 6.12
N LEU A 52 15.53 -15.42 5.19
CA LEU A 52 14.17 -15.92 5.33
C LEU A 52 13.92 -16.98 4.27
N THR A 53 13.39 -18.12 4.68
CA THR A 53 13.08 -19.24 3.81
C THR A 53 11.68 -19.75 4.04
N TYR A 54 11.05 -20.25 2.97
CA TYR A 54 9.69 -20.81 2.99
C TYR A 54 8.67 -19.88 3.66
N ARG A 55 8.71 -18.60 3.30
CA ARG A 55 7.80 -17.58 3.84
C ARG A 55 6.68 -17.23 2.88
N SER A 56 5.51 -16.90 3.41
CA SER A 56 4.55 -16.10 2.66
C SER A 56 5.03 -14.64 2.61
N LEU A 57 4.64 -13.86 1.60
CA LEU A 57 4.92 -12.42 1.56
C LEU A 57 4.47 -11.66 2.85
N PRO A 58 3.27 -11.91 3.42
CA PRO A 58 2.91 -11.45 4.77
C PRO A 58 3.88 -11.89 5.87
N GLY A 59 4.35 -13.14 5.81
CA GLY A 59 5.34 -13.70 6.72
C GLY A 59 6.68 -12.99 6.64
N VAL A 60 7.13 -12.65 5.43
CA VAL A 60 8.32 -11.81 5.20
C VAL A 60 8.14 -10.45 5.86
N ALA A 61 7.00 -9.77 5.66
CA ALA A 61 6.74 -8.46 6.26
C ALA A 61 6.80 -8.53 7.80
N LEU A 62 6.21 -9.59 8.37
CA LEU A 62 6.21 -9.84 9.81
C LEU A 62 7.64 -10.07 10.34
N ASP A 63 8.45 -10.87 9.66
CA ASP A 63 9.81 -11.18 10.09
C ASP A 63 10.76 -9.96 9.94
N ILE A 64 10.55 -9.10 8.93
CA ILE A 64 11.23 -7.80 8.81
C ILE A 64 10.92 -6.92 10.03
N VAL A 65 9.65 -6.79 10.41
CA VAL A 65 9.27 -6.00 11.58
C VAL A 65 9.82 -6.61 12.87
N ARG A 66 9.78 -7.94 13.02
CA ARG A 66 10.38 -8.63 14.18
C ARG A 66 11.86 -8.33 14.31
N ALA A 67 12.63 -8.43 13.22
CA ALA A 67 14.06 -8.10 13.23
C ALA A 67 14.29 -6.65 13.72
N ALA A 68 13.47 -5.70 13.24
CA ALA A 68 13.51 -4.31 13.66
C ALA A 68 13.18 -4.06 15.14
N LEU A 69 12.41 -4.96 15.77
CA LEU A 69 12.07 -4.89 17.20
C LEU A 69 13.12 -5.56 18.08
N THR A 70 13.82 -6.58 17.58
CA THR A 70 14.81 -7.36 18.35
C THR A 70 16.20 -6.73 18.43
N ARG A 71 16.44 -5.62 17.72
CA ARG A 71 17.70 -4.87 17.83
C ARG A 71 17.84 -4.23 19.22
N PRO A 72 19.06 -3.88 19.67
CA PRO A 72 19.27 -3.12 20.90
C PRO A 72 18.45 -1.82 20.90
N TYR A 73 17.65 -1.63 21.95
CA TYR A 73 16.73 -0.50 22.11
C TYR A 73 15.73 -0.36 20.95
N GLY A 74 15.36 -1.49 20.35
CA GLY A 74 14.43 -1.60 19.23
C GLY A 74 12.97 -1.75 19.65
N GLU A 75 12.69 -1.96 20.92
CA GLU A 75 11.37 -2.27 21.42
C GLU A 75 10.39 -1.13 21.13
N LEU A 76 9.20 -1.48 20.65
CA LEU A 76 8.08 -0.58 20.42
C LEU A 76 6.83 -1.20 21.05
N PRO A 77 5.85 -0.41 21.52
CA PRO A 77 4.56 -0.96 21.94
C PRO A 77 3.73 -1.31 20.70
N LEU A 78 4.20 -2.32 19.96
CA LEU A 78 3.65 -2.79 18.70
C LEU A 78 3.21 -4.25 18.87
N LEU A 79 1.92 -4.49 18.67
CA LEU A 79 1.33 -5.82 18.64
C LEU A 79 1.43 -6.37 17.23
N LEU A 80 2.10 -7.52 17.13
CA LEU A 80 2.25 -8.26 15.89
C LEU A 80 1.10 -9.25 15.70
N PRO A 81 0.58 -9.39 14.47
CA PRO A 81 -0.49 -10.35 14.19
C PRO A 81 0.03 -11.78 14.30
N ARG A 82 -0.88 -12.70 14.62
CA ARG A 82 -0.66 -14.14 14.43
C ARG A 82 -1.22 -14.51 13.06
N LEU A 83 -0.35 -14.90 12.14
CA LEU A 83 -0.70 -15.34 10.80
C LEU A 83 0.13 -16.55 10.40
N ASP A 84 -0.36 -17.33 9.44
CA ASP A 84 0.43 -18.37 8.80
C ASP A 84 1.50 -17.72 7.91
N ASN A 85 2.73 -17.86 8.36
CA ASN A 85 3.91 -17.29 7.75
C ASN A 85 4.63 -18.25 6.82
N SER A 86 4.08 -19.45 6.57
CA SER A 86 4.62 -20.39 5.58
C SER A 86 4.21 -20.01 4.15
N GLY A 87 5.10 -20.25 3.20
CA GLY A 87 4.90 -19.99 1.77
C GLY A 87 6.13 -20.36 0.96
N ASP A 88 6.22 -19.89 -0.27
CA ASP A 88 7.28 -20.29 -1.22
C ASP A 88 8.36 -19.20 -1.43
N GLU A 89 8.34 -18.12 -0.63
CA GLU A 89 9.31 -17.03 -0.74
C GLU A 89 10.58 -17.33 0.05
N ASP A 90 11.71 -17.27 -0.65
CA ASP A 90 13.04 -17.21 -0.07
C ASP A 90 13.63 -15.81 -0.32
N ARG A 91 14.00 -15.12 0.76
CA ARG A 91 14.55 -13.76 0.69
C ARG A 91 15.73 -13.60 1.62
N THR A 92 16.78 -12.98 1.12
CA THR A 92 17.93 -12.56 1.92
C THR A 92 18.04 -11.04 1.85
N TYR A 93 18.07 -10.41 3.02
CA TYR A 93 18.39 -8.98 3.16
C TYR A 93 19.78 -8.88 3.76
N PHE A 94 20.71 -8.31 3.02
CA PHE A 94 22.09 -8.29 3.44
C PHE A 94 22.36 -7.11 4.37
N GLY A 95 23.06 -7.35 5.49
CA GLY A 95 23.36 -6.31 6.47
C GLY A 95 24.18 -5.16 5.87
N HIS A 96 25.05 -5.46 4.91
CA HIS A 96 25.93 -4.48 4.27
C HIS A 96 25.22 -3.53 3.31
N GLU A 97 23.97 -3.83 2.91
CA GLU A 97 23.17 -2.92 2.09
C GLU A 97 22.71 -1.70 2.89
N LEU A 98 22.67 -1.80 4.22
CA LEU A 98 22.23 -0.75 5.14
C LEU A 98 20.84 -0.17 4.81
N ALA A 99 20.02 -0.94 4.10
CA ALA A 99 18.67 -0.57 3.73
C ALA A 99 17.79 -0.44 4.99
N THR A 100 16.84 0.50 4.96
CA THR A 100 15.95 0.70 6.10
C THR A 100 14.79 -0.29 6.09
N VAL A 101 14.22 -0.54 7.26
CA VAL A 101 13.05 -1.38 7.43
C VAL A 101 11.89 -0.83 6.61
N GLY A 102 11.68 0.50 6.65
CA GLY A 102 10.67 1.19 5.85
C GLY A 102 10.86 0.99 4.34
N GLU A 103 12.10 1.07 3.86
CA GLU A 103 12.41 0.82 2.45
C GLU A 103 12.08 -0.61 2.03
N ARG A 104 12.54 -1.61 2.80
CA ARG A 104 12.32 -3.03 2.48
C ARG A 104 10.84 -3.42 2.57
N LEU A 105 10.11 -2.89 3.56
CA LEU A 105 8.66 -3.04 3.62
C LEU A 105 7.99 -2.38 2.42
N GLY A 106 8.38 -1.17 2.04
CA GLY A 106 7.82 -0.47 0.88
C GLY A 106 8.15 -1.13 -0.47
N GLN A 107 9.27 -1.84 -0.59
CA GLN A 107 9.57 -2.71 -1.73
C GLN A 107 8.68 -3.94 -1.74
N LEU A 108 8.48 -4.58 -0.59
CA LEU A 108 7.63 -5.76 -0.43
C LEU A 108 6.16 -5.44 -0.71
N THR A 109 5.61 -4.33 -0.23
CA THR A 109 4.22 -3.95 -0.51
C THR A 109 3.98 -3.60 -1.98
N ARG A 110 5.04 -3.24 -2.72
CA ARG A 110 4.99 -2.93 -4.16
C ARG A 110 5.32 -4.13 -5.05
N SER A 111 5.71 -5.27 -4.49
CA SER A 111 5.94 -6.48 -5.28
C SER A 111 4.61 -7.03 -5.82
N GLU A 112 4.69 -7.87 -6.84
CA GLU A 112 3.53 -8.65 -7.28
C GLU A 112 2.97 -9.45 -6.08
N ASN A 113 1.64 -9.38 -5.90
CA ASN A 113 0.93 -9.95 -4.76
C ASN A 113 1.46 -9.49 -3.38
N GLY A 114 2.14 -8.34 -3.32
CA GLY A 114 2.66 -7.74 -2.10
C GLY A 114 1.57 -7.54 -1.03
N PRO A 115 1.91 -7.69 0.26
CA PRO A 115 0.96 -7.57 1.34
C PRO A 115 0.63 -6.09 1.60
N ASP A 116 -0.60 -5.81 1.95
CA ASP A 116 -1.00 -4.51 2.49
C ASP A 116 -0.70 -4.42 3.99
N LEU A 117 -0.07 -3.32 4.38
CA LEU A 117 0.38 -3.09 5.75
C LEU A 117 -0.27 -1.84 6.34
N HIS A 118 -0.72 -1.95 7.60
CA HIS A 118 -1.22 -0.80 8.34
C HIS A 118 -0.86 -0.92 9.82
N PHE A 119 -0.20 0.09 10.36
CA PHE A 119 0.08 0.22 11.80
C PHE A 119 -1.01 1.06 12.47
N LEU A 120 -2.05 0.39 12.97
CA LEU A 120 -3.21 1.03 13.57
C LEU A 120 -2.93 1.45 15.02
N PRO A 121 -2.96 2.74 15.37
CA PRO A 121 -2.78 3.18 16.74
C PRO A 121 -4.06 2.95 17.57
N ARG A 122 -3.92 2.47 18.79
CA ARG A 122 -5.00 2.37 19.78
C ARG A 122 -4.52 2.71 21.19
N TYR A 123 -5.45 3.08 22.06
CA TYR A 123 -5.14 3.12 23.48
C TYR A 123 -4.95 1.70 24.00
N ARG A 124 -4.00 1.54 24.91
CA ARG A 124 -3.90 0.34 25.74
C ARG A 124 -5.19 0.15 26.54
N ALA A 125 -5.46 -1.09 26.97
CA ALA A 125 -6.67 -1.43 27.72
C ALA A 125 -6.83 -0.58 29.01
N ASP A 126 -5.71 -0.26 29.66
CA ASP A 126 -5.63 0.60 30.86
C ASP A 126 -5.71 2.11 30.56
N ARG A 127 -5.71 2.51 29.27
CA ARG A 127 -5.61 3.89 28.78
C ARG A 127 -4.38 4.68 29.25
N ALA A 128 -3.37 4.02 29.81
CA ALA A 128 -2.16 4.66 30.31
C ALA A 128 -1.16 5.01 29.18
N GLY A 129 -1.41 4.57 27.96
CA GLY A 129 -0.57 4.87 26.81
C GLY A 129 -1.17 4.43 25.47
N VAL A 130 -0.38 4.68 24.42
CA VAL A 130 -0.67 4.25 23.06
C VAL A 130 0.12 2.98 22.75
N GLU A 131 -0.52 2.06 22.03
CA GLU A 131 0.12 0.95 21.35
C GLU A 131 -0.33 0.91 19.88
N TRP A 132 0.45 0.27 19.03
CA TRP A 132 0.12 0.05 17.63
C TRP A 132 -0.23 -1.42 17.40
N VAL A 133 -1.13 -1.68 16.47
CA VAL A 133 -1.44 -3.02 15.97
C VAL A 133 -1.00 -3.08 14.53
N MET A 134 -0.06 -3.98 14.21
CA MET A 134 0.27 -4.28 12.83
C MET A 134 -0.86 -5.11 12.23
N ARG A 135 -1.49 -4.59 11.18
CA ARG A 135 -2.40 -5.32 10.31
C ARG A 135 -1.66 -5.67 9.02
N VAL A 136 -1.84 -6.90 8.56
CA VAL A 136 -1.21 -7.43 7.35
C VAL A 136 -2.28 -8.11 6.50
N GLY A 137 -2.33 -7.74 5.22
CA GLY A 137 -3.23 -8.30 4.22
C GLY A 137 -2.62 -9.43 3.40
N THR A 138 -3.49 -10.22 2.78
CA THR A 138 -3.15 -11.34 1.88
C THR A 138 -4.01 -11.32 0.61
N PRO A 139 -3.64 -10.59 -0.44
CA PRO A 139 -2.69 -9.47 -0.45
C PRO A 139 -3.28 -8.21 0.19
N THR A 140 -4.61 -8.07 0.21
CA THR A 140 -5.28 -6.89 0.76
C THR A 140 -5.70 -7.04 2.21
N LEU A 141 -5.76 -5.90 2.93
CA LEU A 141 -6.27 -5.88 4.29
C LEU A 141 -7.73 -6.34 4.32
N ALA A 142 -8.00 -7.40 5.08
CA ALA A 142 -9.36 -7.85 5.30
C ALA A 142 -10.13 -6.84 6.17
N GLN A 143 -11.35 -6.55 5.77
CA GLN A 143 -12.36 -5.91 6.60
C GLN A 143 -13.17 -6.99 7.31
N SER A 144 -13.38 -6.81 8.61
CA SER A 144 -14.36 -7.58 9.38
C SER A 144 -15.67 -6.78 9.52
N GLY A 145 -16.82 -7.45 9.40
CA GLY A 145 -18.14 -6.83 9.59
C GLY A 145 -18.79 -6.33 8.30
N GLU A 146 -19.86 -5.55 8.45
CA GLU A 146 -20.62 -5.00 7.34
C GLU A 146 -19.84 -3.95 6.56
N LEU A 147 -20.16 -3.82 5.27
CA LEU A 147 -19.62 -2.76 4.43
C LEU A 147 -20.12 -1.40 4.89
N TRP A 148 -19.27 -0.39 4.78
CA TRP A 148 -19.65 0.98 5.08
C TRP A 148 -20.46 1.55 3.91
N HIS A 149 -21.69 1.97 4.15
CA HIS A 149 -22.53 2.60 3.13
C HIS A 149 -22.56 4.11 3.33
N VAL A 150 -22.32 4.86 2.25
CA VAL A 150 -22.44 6.33 2.24
C VAL A 150 -23.23 6.79 1.03
N ASP A 151 -24.38 7.42 1.30
CA ASP A 151 -25.33 7.81 0.25
C ASP A 151 -25.37 9.33 0.09
N HIS A 152 -25.49 9.78 -1.16
CA HIS A 152 -25.72 11.19 -1.45
C HIS A 152 -27.01 11.69 -0.78
N GLY A 153 -26.96 12.90 -0.22
CA GLY A 153 -28.07 13.48 0.54
C GLY A 153 -28.17 12.95 1.98
N ARG A 154 -27.27 12.04 2.38
CA ARG A 154 -27.13 11.55 3.76
C ARG A 154 -25.71 11.81 4.25
N GLN A 155 -24.83 10.82 4.16
CA GLN A 155 -23.45 10.88 4.64
C GLN A 155 -22.48 11.39 3.57
N LEU A 156 -22.75 11.12 2.29
CA LEU A 156 -21.89 11.51 1.18
C LEU A 156 -22.18 12.96 0.79
N VAL A 157 -21.22 13.85 1.03
CA VAL A 157 -21.29 15.28 0.72
C VAL A 157 -20.87 15.53 -0.72
N ALA A 158 -19.74 14.94 -1.12
CA ALA A 158 -19.19 15.10 -2.46
C ALA A 158 -18.53 13.80 -2.91
N TYR A 159 -18.53 13.57 -4.22
CA TYR A 159 -17.85 12.47 -4.87
C TYR A 159 -17.21 12.99 -6.14
N GLY A 160 -15.98 12.56 -6.40
CA GLY A 160 -15.24 12.88 -7.61
C GLY A 160 -14.34 11.72 -8.01
N TRP A 161 -13.84 11.76 -9.23
CA TRP A 161 -12.86 10.80 -9.73
C TRP A 161 -11.88 11.52 -10.65
N ASP A 162 -10.67 11.03 -10.66
CA ASP A 162 -9.57 11.44 -11.51
C ASP A 162 -9.06 10.20 -12.25
N GLU A 163 -8.67 10.33 -13.51
CA GLU A 163 -8.16 9.22 -14.31
C GLU A 163 -6.83 9.64 -14.95
N ASP A 164 -5.80 8.85 -14.67
CA ASP A 164 -4.46 9.06 -15.22
C ASP A 164 -4.15 7.98 -16.28
N GLY A 165 -4.20 8.39 -17.54
CA GLY A 165 -3.85 7.54 -18.69
C GLY A 165 -2.37 7.54 -19.07
N SER A 166 -1.49 8.23 -18.32
CA SER A 166 -0.08 8.40 -18.71
C SER A 166 0.72 7.10 -18.81
N ALA A 167 0.29 6.06 -18.09
CA ALA A 167 0.90 4.74 -18.10
C ALA A 167 0.12 3.71 -18.94
N MET A 168 -0.87 4.15 -19.73
CA MET A 168 -1.68 3.23 -20.54
C MET A 168 -0.84 2.54 -21.62
N ALA A 169 -1.13 1.26 -21.86
CA ALA A 169 -0.52 0.47 -22.90
C ALA A 169 -1.50 -0.53 -23.52
N ASP A 170 -1.46 -0.65 -24.84
CA ASP A 170 -2.18 -1.69 -25.60
C ASP A 170 -1.34 -2.96 -25.71
N ALA A 171 -0.02 -2.86 -25.58
CA ALA A 171 0.87 -4.02 -25.55
C ALA A 171 1.96 -3.85 -24.49
N VAL A 172 2.20 -4.93 -23.75
CA VAL A 172 3.27 -5.00 -22.75
C VAL A 172 4.29 -6.03 -23.15
N THR A 173 5.56 -5.64 -23.06
CA THR A 173 6.72 -6.50 -23.32
C THR A 173 7.58 -6.63 -22.06
N VAL A 174 7.91 -7.87 -21.69
CA VAL A 174 8.69 -8.18 -20.48
C VAL A 174 9.95 -8.95 -20.88
N PRO A 175 11.12 -8.30 -20.98
CA PRO A 175 12.39 -8.98 -21.21
C PRO A 175 12.83 -9.81 -19.99
N GLY A 176 13.12 -11.09 -20.22
CA GLY A 176 13.70 -12.03 -19.26
C GLY A 176 15.21 -12.22 -19.41
N ASP A 177 15.71 -13.36 -18.95
CA ASP A 177 17.11 -13.75 -19.07
C ASP A 177 17.55 -13.94 -20.53
N GLY A 178 18.85 -13.78 -20.77
CA GLY A 178 19.48 -13.99 -22.07
C GLY A 178 20.14 -12.75 -22.65
N VAL A 179 20.94 -12.98 -23.69
CA VAL A 179 21.75 -11.97 -24.39
C VAL A 179 21.41 -11.94 -25.87
N GLU A 180 21.50 -10.76 -26.48
CA GLU A 180 21.26 -10.54 -27.91
C GLU A 180 19.97 -11.22 -28.42
N ARG A 181 20.10 -12.18 -29.36
CA ARG A 181 18.97 -12.91 -29.96
C ARG A 181 18.43 -14.04 -29.10
N GLY A 182 19.14 -14.42 -28.04
CA GLY A 182 18.71 -15.43 -27.07
C GLY A 182 17.88 -14.86 -25.91
N ARG A 183 17.63 -13.54 -25.91
CA ARG A 183 16.83 -12.87 -24.88
C ARG A 183 15.40 -13.41 -24.87
N LEU A 184 14.97 -13.94 -23.74
CA LEU A 184 13.57 -14.33 -23.56
C LEU A 184 12.68 -13.10 -23.47
N ILE A 185 11.52 -13.14 -24.12
CA ILE A 185 10.57 -12.03 -24.15
C ILE A 185 9.16 -12.57 -23.91
N GLY A 186 8.51 -12.11 -22.84
CA GLY A 186 7.07 -12.23 -22.67
C GLY A 186 6.37 -11.06 -23.35
N ARG A 187 5.24 -11.31 -24.02
CA ARG A 187 4.42 -10.25 -24.62
C ARG A 187 2.93 -10.53 -24.41
N ALA A 188 2.16 -9.49 -24.20
CA ALA A 188 0.70 -9.50 -24.22
C ALA A 188 0.20 -8.25 -24.96
N SER A 189 -0.95 -8.34 -25.66
CA SER A 189 -1.59 -7.18 -26.28
C SER A 189 -3.12 -7.23 -26.21
N ASN A 190 -3.73 -6.05 -26.31
CA ASN A 190 -5.15 -5.81 -26.42
C ASN A 190 -5.40 -4.74 -27.51
N ASP A 191 -5.77 -5.18 -28.70
CA ASP A 191 -5.91 -4.28 -29.84
C ASP A 191 -7.28 -3.59 -29.92
N ALA A 192 -8.11 -3.63 -28.87
CA ALA A 192 -9.47 -3.10 -28.92
C ALA A 192 -9.52 -1.59 -29.24
N LEU A 193 -8.68 -0.79 -28.58
CA LEU A 193 -8.55 0.64 -28.83
C LEU A 193 -7.88 0.93 -30.19
N PRO A 194 -6.74 0.29 -30.54
CA PRO A 194 -6.16 0.42 -31.88
C PRO A 194 -7.13 0.10 -33.02
N ARG A 195 -7.93 -0.97 -32.90
CA ARG A 195 -8.94 -1.34 -33.90
C ARG A 195 -10.09 -0.34 -33.98
N ALA A 196 -10.35 0.41 -32.92
CA ALA A 196 -11.31 1.52 -32.90
C ALA A 196 -10.73 2.84 -33.43
N GLY A 197 -9.47 2.85 -33.91
CA GLY A 197 -8.81 4.01 -34.52
C GLY A 197 -7.96 4.84 -33.55
N TRP A 198 -7.76 4.37 -32.31
CA TRP A 198 -6.84 5.01 -31.37
C TRP A 198 -5.38 4.67 -31.70
N PRO A 199 -4.40 5.53 -31.34
CA PRO A 199 -2.99 5.19 -31.48
C PRO A 199 -2.60 3.98 -30.62
N ALA A 200 -1.75 3.10 -31.16
CA ALA A 200 -1.22 1.98 -30.41
C ALA A 200 -0.14 2.45 -29.41
N LEU A 201 -0.24 1.95 -28.18
CA LEU A 201 0.67 2.24 -27.07
C LEU A 201 1.44 0.98 -26.64
N ASP A 202 2.76 1.06 -26.52
CA ASP A 202 3.61 -0.03 -26.03
C ASP A 202 4.26 0.34 -24.68
N ALA A 203 4.35 -0.64 -23.78
CA ALA A 203 5.13 -0.55 -22.54
C ALA A 203 6.16 -1.68 -22.46
N VAL A 204 7.32 -1.38 -21.86
CA VAL A 204 8.40 -2.33 -21.61
C VAL A 204 8.69 -2.41 -20.12
N ILE A 205 8.62 -3.61 -19.53
CA ILE A 205 8.80 -3.85 -18.10
C ILE A 205 10.09 -4.60 -17.83
N THR A 206 11.09 -3.91 -17.29
CA THR A 206 12.45 -4.43 -17.12
C THR A 206 12.73 -5.06 -15.75
N SER A 207 11.73 -5.23 -14.89
CA SER A 207 11.90 -5.79 -13.54
C SER A 207 12.15 -7.30 -13.48
N HIS A 208 12.04 -8.03 -14.60
CA HIS A 208 12.11 -9.50 -14.65
C HIS A 208 13.30 -10.03 -15.47
N THR A 209 14.39 -9.25 -15.58
CA THR A 209 15.53 -9.56 -16.45
C THR A 209 16.28 -10.86 -16.14
N SER A 210 16.03 -11.51 -15.01
CA SER A 210 16.64 -12.78 -14.59
C SER A 210 15.73 -14.00 -14.77
N GLU A 211 14.46 -13.81 -15.16
CA GLU A 211 13.51 -14.92 -15.32
C GLU A 211 13.83 -15.75 -16.57
N LYS A 212 13.93 -17.06 -16.39
CA LYS A 212 14.36 -18.03 -17.41
C LYS A 212 13.20 -18.82 -18.02
N ARG A 213 11.98 -18.64 -17.53
CA ARG A 213 10.79 -19.39 -17.96
C ARG A 213 9.89 -18.49 -18.83
N PRO A 214 9.76 -18.80 -20.14
CA PRO A 214 8.91 -18.01 -21.04
C PRO A 214 7.44 -17.91 -20.60
N ALA A 215 6.88 -18.98 -20.05
CA ALA A 215 5.50 -18.99 -19.57
C ALA A 215 5.25 -18.00 -18.43
N VAL A 216 6.26 -17.79 -17.57
CA VAL A 216 6.19 -16.84 -16.45
C VAL A 216 6.28 -15.40 -16.96
N LEU A 217 7.19 -15.13 -17.90
CA LEU A 217 7.27 -13.81 -18.57
C LEU A 217 5.95 -13.44 -19.28
N ALA A 218 5.32 -14.41 -19.96
CA ALA A 218 4.01 -14.20 -20.58
C ALA A 218 2.88 -14.01 -19.56
N ALA A 219 2.98 -14.59 -18.36
CA ALA A 219 2.05 -14.33 -17.27
C ALA A 219 2.21 -12.90 -16.73
N HIS A 220 3.45 -12.46 -16.46
CA HIS A 220 3.72 -11.08 -16.06
C HIS A 220 3.23 -10.07 -17.10
N ALA A 221 3.50 -10.31 -18.39
CA ALA A 221 3.04 -9.42 -19.46
C ALA A 221 1.52 -9.24 -19.46
N ARG A 222 0.76 -10.32 -19.22
CA ARG A 222 -0.71 -10.26 -19.08
C ARG A 222 -1.14 -9.51 -17.82
N GLY A 223 -0.47 -9.75 -16.68
CA GLY A 223 -0.76 -9.04 -15.44
C GLY A 223 -0.56 -7.54 -15.57
N TYR A 224 0.55 -7.11 -16.15
CA TYR A 224 0.81 -5.69 -16.43
C TYR A 224 -0.19 -5.11 -17.42
N LEU A 225 -0.50 -5.83 -18.50
CA LEU A 225 -1.48 -5.37 -19.48
C LEU A 225 -2.87 -5.17 -18.85
N ASP A 226 -3.31 -6.04 -17.95
CA ASP A 226 -4.62 -5.88 -17.30
C ASP A 226 -4.69 -4.60 -16.43
N VAL A 227 -3.57 -4.18 -15.86
CA VAL A 227 -3.45 -2.93 -15.09
C VAL A 227 -3.32 -1.71 -16.01
N MET A 228 -2.60 -1.84 -17.14
CA MET A 228 -2.25 -0.73 -18.03
C MET A 228 -3.23 -0.52 -19.20
N ARG A 229 -4.17 -1.44 -19.43
CA ARG A 229 -5.12 -1.33 -20.57
C ARG A 229 -6.14 -0.19 -20.41
N THR A 230 -6.25 0.40 -19.23
CA THR A 230 -7.12 1.55 -18.92
C THR A 230 -6.36 2.54 -18.06
N GLY A 231 -6.81 3.80 -18.05
CA GLY A 231 -6.25 4.79 -17.13
C GLY A 231 -6.48 4.37 -15.68
N VAL A 232 -5.54 4.77 -14.82
CA VAL A 232 -5.67 4.52 -13.38
C VAL A 232 -6.69 5.49 -12.81
N THR A 233 -7.86 4.97 -12.41
CA THR A 233 -8.88 5.79 -11.75
C THR A 233 -8.61 5.91 -10.26
N ARG A 234 -8.59 7.15 -9.76
CA ARG A 234 -8.58 7.49 -8.34
C ARG A 234 -9.90 8.15 -7.98
N ASP A 235 -10.67 7.49 -7.12
CA ASP A 235 -11.91 8.04 -6.59
C ASP A 235 -11.62 8.92 -5.35
N SER A 236 -12.43 9.94 -5.14
CA SER A 236 -12.42 10.79 -3.94
C SER A 236 -13.84 10.99 -3.43
N ALA A 237 -13.99 11.05 -2.11
CA ALA A 237 -15.28 11.28 -1.48
C ALA A 237 -15.14 12.13 -0.22
N THR A 238 -16.00 13.13 -0.06
CA THR A 238 -16.14 13.86 1.20
C THR A 238 -17.33 13.29 1.94
N VAL A 239 -17.10 12.79 3.15
CA VAL A 239 -18.10 12.12 3.98
C VAL A 239 -18.29 12.89 5.28
N ARG A 240 -19.53 12.91 5.79
CA ARG A 240 -19.86 13.49 7.08
C ARG A 240 -19.27 12.67 8.24
N THR A 241 -18.73 13.35 9.24
CA THR A 241 -18.16 12.72 10.45
C THR A 241 -19.19 12.55 11.58
N ASP A 242 -20.30 13.28 11.51
CA ASP A 242 -21.36 13.37 12.52
C ASP A 242 -22.55 12.44 12.27
N THR A 243 -22.50 11.66 11.19
CA THR A 243 -23.51 10.64 10.83
C THR A 243 -22.85 9.27 10.75
N ASP A 244 -23.65 8.20 10.85
CA ASP A 244 -23.14 6.84 10.71
C ASP A 244 -22.95 6.49 9.23
N PRO A 245 -21.77 5.94 8.81
CA PRO A 245 -20.64 5.52 9.64
C PRO A 245 -19.77 6.68 10.14
N ARG A 246 -19.52 6.73 11.46
CA ARG A 246 -18.73 7.80 12.09
C ARG A 246 -17.23 7.66 11.82
N LEU A 247 -16.53 8.80 11.82
CA LEU A 247 -15.07 8.84 11.75
C LEU A 247 -14.43 7.96 12.85
N GLY A 248 -13.54 7.05 12.43
CA GLY A 248 -12.89 6.07 13.31
C GLY A 248 -13.60 4.71 13.40
N ARG A 249 -14.78 4.55 12.79
CA ARG A 249 -15.39 3.23 12.56
C ARG A 249 -14.76 2.51 11.37
N TYR A 250 -14.57 3.24 10.28
CA TYR A 250 -13.85 2.77 9.10
C TYR A 250 -12.39 3.16 9.18
N LEU A 251 -11.54 2.32 8.61
CA LEU A 251 -10.09 2.45 8.61
C LEU A 251 -9.53 2.43 7.19
N VAL A 252 -8.30 2.89 7.03
CA VAL A 252 -7.52 2.60 5.82
C VAL A 252 -7.42 1.09 5.65
N GLY A 253 -7.68 0.63 4.43
CA GLY A 253 -7.79 -0.77 4.05
C GLY A 253 -9.23 -1.28 3.94
N ASP A 254 -10.20 -0.65 4.60
CA ASP A 254 -11.58 -1.10 4.58
C ASP A 254 -12.27 -0.79 3.23
N HIS A 255 -13.36 -1.50 2.96
CA HIS A 255 -14.22 -1.28 1.81
C HIS A 255 -15.41 -0.38 2.18
N ILE A 256 -15.76 0.49 1.24
CA ILE A 256 -16.90 1.40 1.33
C ILE A 256 -17.75 1.28 0.06
N VAL A 257 -19.05 1.37 0.21
CA VAL A 257 -20.03 1.43 -0.86
C VAL A 257 -20.56 2.85 -0.93
N LEU A 258 -20.30 3.51 -2.06
CA LEU A 258 -20.74 4.87 -2.30
C LEU A 258 -21.96 4.83 -3.22
N THR A 259 -22.95 5.67 -2.92
CA THR A 259 -24.06 5.97 -3.84
C THR A 259 -24.01 7.47 -4.20
N PRO A 260 -23.19 7.88 -5.19
CA PRO A 260 -23.12 9.27 -5.64
C PRO A 260 -24.43 9.73 -6.27
N ARG A 261 -24.64 11.06 -6.30
CA ARG A 261 -25.69 11.64 -7.15
C ARG A 261 -25.35 11.36 -8.62
N PRO A 262 -26.28 10.83 -9.42
CA PRO A 262 -26.05 10.68 -10.83
C PRO A 262 -25.98 12.05 -11.51
N ASP A 263 -25.03 12.19 -12.45
CA ASP A 263 -24.88 13.34 -13.32
C ASP A 263 -24.37 12.88 -14.71
N ARG A 264 -23.94 13.82 -15.56
CA ARG A 264 -23.46 13.50 -16.92
C ARG A 264 -22.18 12.65 -16.96
N LEU A 265 -21.31 12.78 -15.96
CA LEU A 265 -20.01 12.10 -15.85
C LEU A 265 -20.04 10.98 -14.81
N THR A 266 -21.07 10.94 -13.97
CA THR A 266 -21.26 9.98 -12.90
C THR A 266 -22.54 9.19 -13.15
N LEU A 267 -22.40 7.99 -13.72
CA LEU A 267 -23.52 7.07 -13.87
C LEU A 267 -24.14 6.69 -12.52
N ALA A 268 -25.47 6.51 -12.54
CA ALA A 268 -26.23 6.01 -11.40
C ALA A 268 -25.75 4.62 -10.97
N GLY A 269 -25.80 4.36 -9.67
CA GLY A 269 -25.49 3.05 -9.09
C GLY A 269 -24.50 3.10 -7.95
N GLN A 270 -24.42 1.98 -7.25
CA GLN A 270 -23.49 1.79 -6.14
C GLN A 270 -22.09 1.49 -6.66
N ARG A 271 -21.08 2.07 -5.98
CA ARG A 271 -19.66 1.86 -6.29
C ARG A 271 -18.96 1.35 -5.06
N ARG A 272 -18.52 0.09 -5.10
CA ARG A 272 -17.65 -0.46 -4.07
C ARG A 272 -16.22 0.00 -4.32
N ARG A 273 -15.57 0.56 -3.29
CA ARG A 273 -14.20 1.07 -3.31
C ARG A 273 -13.47 0.67 -2.04
N ARG A 274 -12.15 0.71 -2.10
CA ARG A 274 -11.26 0.52 -0.95
C ARG A 274 -10.71 1.87 -0.49
N ILE A 275 -10.70 2.10 0.82
CA ILE A 275 -10.15 3.31 1.44
C ILE A 275 -8.62 3.21 1.47
N THR A 276 -7.95 4.10 0.75
CA THR A 276 -6.48 4.17 0.69
C THR A 276 -5.92 5.32 1.53
N ALA A 277 -6.70 6.38 1.73
CA ALA A 277 -6.33 7.46 2.66
C ALA A 277 -7.57 8.10 3.29
N ILE A 278 -7.38 8.67 4.48
CA ILE A 278 -8.36 9.43 5.25
C ILE A 278 -7.72 10.74 5.67
N THR A 279 -8.29 11.88 5.27
CA THR A 279 -7.81 13.22 5.61
C THR A 279 -8.88 13.97 6.39
N TYR A 280 -8.60 14.28 7.66
CA TYR A 280 -9.44 15.11 8.50
C TYR A 280 -8.82 16.50 8.68
N ARG A 281 -9.64 17.54 8.59
CA ARG A 281 -9.21 18.93 8.72
C ARG A 281 -9.97 19.58 9.86
N GLY A 282 -9.27 20.11 10.86
CA GLY A 282 -9.90 20.83 11.98
C GLY A 282 -10.72 22.05 11.54
N SER A 283 -10.39 22.65 10.39
CA SER A 283 -11.16 23.72 9.76
C SER A 283 -12.53 23.29 9.24
N SER A 284 -12.74 21.99 9.01
CA SER A 284 -13.99 21.41 8.48
C SER A 284 -14.40 20.21 9.35
N PRO A 285 -14.76 20.42 10.63
CA PRO A 285 -14.84 19.36 11.63
C PRO A 285 -15.97 18.33 11.37
N HIS A 286 -16.95 18.70 10.55
CA HIS A 286 -18.10 17.86 10.21
C HIS A 286 -17.86 16.96 8.99
N THR A 287 -16.69 17.06 8.34
CA THR A 287 -16.38 16.28 7.15
C THR A 287 -14.99 15.68 7.18
N VAL A 288 -14.79 14.65 6.37
CA VAL A 288 -13.51 13.99 6.16
C VAL A 288 -13.41 13.57 4.70
N ASP A 289 -12.22 13.72 4.14
CA ASP A 289 -11.94 13.36 2.76
C ASP A 289 -11.36 11.96 2.70
N LEU A 290 -11.93 11.12 1.84
CA LEU A 290 -11.49 9.76 1.56
C LEU A 290 -10.84 9.72 0.19
N THR A 291 -9.65 9.13 0.12
CA THR A 291 -9.06 8.67 -1.14
C THR A 291 -9.38 7.19 -1.31
N LEU A 292 -9.79 6.83 -2.51
CA LEU A 292 -10.44 5.57 -2.79
C LEU A 292 -9.80 4.94 -4.04
N ALA A 293 -9.65 3.62 -4.00
CA ALA A 293 -9.21 2.82 -5.12
C ALA A 293 -10.26 1.77 -5.50
N PRO A 294 -10.28 1.30 -6.76
CA PRO A 294 -11.05 0.12 -7.14
C PRO A 294 -10.71 -1.07 -6.22
N VAL A 295 -11.71 -1.91 -5.93
CA VAL A 295 -11.45 -3.19 -5.25
C VAL A 295 -10.91 -4.14 -6.30
N PRO A 296 -9.72 -4.75 -6.11
CA PRO A 296 -9.21 -5.76 -7.03
C PRO A 296 -10.27 -6.84 -7.24
N ALA A 297 -10.49 -7.26 -8.48
CA ALA A 297 -11.29 -8.46 -8.73
C ALA A 297 -10.62 -9.61 -7.99
N VAL A 298 -11.39 -10.34 -7.17
CA VAL A 298 -10.88 -11.53 -6.50
C VAL A 298 -10.63 -12.56 -7.61
N SER A 299 -9.36 -12.85 -7.90
CA SER A 299 -8.95 -13.96 -8.77
C SER A 299 -9.01 -15.27 -8.02
#